data_AF-A0A512D1X3-F1
#
_entry.id   AF-A0A512D1X3-F1
#
_cell.length_a   1.000
_cell.length_b   1.000
_cell.length_c   1.000
_cell.angle_alpha   90.00
_cell.angle_beta   90.00
_cell.angle_gamma   90.00
#
_symmetry.space_group_name_H-M   'P 1'
#
loop_
_entity.id
_entity.type
_entity.pdbx_description
1 polymer ?
#
loop_
_entity_poly.entity_id
_entity_poly.type
_entity_poly.pdbx_seq_one_letter_code
_entity_poly.pdbx_strand_id
1 'polypeptide(L)'
;MVIPAGPARLEGRLRLSAVRAPTLLIVGGADREVLALSRRAREALTGCTCRLAVVPGATHLFEEPGTLPPAAALARDWFVEHLGASATA
;
A
#
# COMPACT_ATOMS: atom_id res chain seq x y z
N MET A 1 5.30 -5.82 0.13
CA MET A 1 4.82 -5.64 -1.26
C MET A 1 4.08 -4.31 -1.36
N VAL A 2 4.46 -3.43 -2.30
CA VAL A 2 3.74 -2.18 -2.58
C VAL A 2 2.75 -2.46 -3.72
N ILE A 3 1.45 -2.37 -3.44
CA ILE A 3 0.45 -2.44 -4.50
C ILE A 3 0.11 -1.00 -4.89
N PRO A 4 0.50 -0.50 -6.09
CA PRO A 4 -0.06 0.73 -6.60
C PRO A 4 -1.56 0.50 -6.80
N ALA A 5 -2.35 1.31 -6.09
CA ALA A 5 -3.77 1.12 -5.99
C ALA A 5 -4.45 1.70 -7.25
N GLY A 6 -4.66 0.84 -8.24
CA GLY A 6 -5.59 1.08 -9.34
C GLY A 6 -6.83 0.18 -9.18
N PRO A 7 -7.98 0.55 -9.76
CA PRO A 7 -9.27 -0.12 -9.54
C PRO A 7 -9.21 -1.62 -9.84
N ALA A 8 -8.57 -2.03 -10.93
CA ALA A 8 -8.51 -3.42 -11.38
C ALA A 8 -7.70 -4.36 -10.46
N ARG A 9 -6.82 -3.83 -9.59
CA ARG A 9 -5.84 -4.67 -8.86
C ARG A 9 -6.36 -5.15 -7.49
N LEU A 10 -7.45 -4.56 -6.99
CA LEU A 10 -8.00 -4.86 -5.66
C LEU A 10 -9.27 -5.72 -5.67
N GLU A 11 -9.81 -6.06 -6.84
CA GLU A 11 -11.08 -6.81 -6.97
C GLU A 11 -10.91 -8.33 -6.74
N GLY A 12 -9.68 -8.85 -6.79
CA GLY A 12 -9.38 -10.28 -6.61
C GLY A 12 -9.37 -10.77 -5.16
N ARG A 13 -10.53 -10.78 -4.48
CA ARG A 13 -10.66 -11.20 -3.05
C ARG A 13 -10.02 -12.57 -2.73
N LEU A 14 -10.13 -13.55 -3.64
CA LEU A 14 -9.57 -14.91 -3.48
C LEU A 14 -8.04 -14.95 -3.50
N ARG A 15 -7.37 -13.94 -4.07
CA ARG A 15 -5.90 -13.87 -4.12
C ARG A 15 -5.32 -13.15 -2.90
N LEU A 16 -6.08 -12.22 -2.29
CA LEU A 16 -5.60 -11.39 -1.19
C LEU A 16 -5.45 -12.19 0.13
N SER A 17 -6.36 -13.09 0.45
CA SER A 17 -6.25 -13.94 1.66
C SER A 17 -5.07 -14.91 1.63
N ALA A 18 -4.52 -15.19 0.44
CA ALA A 18 -3.34 -16.03 0.25
C ALA A 18 -2.02 -15.28 0.46
N VAL A 19 -2.05 -13.94 0.53
CA VAL A 19 -0.84 -13.13 0.76
C VAL A 19 -0.34 -13.38 2.18
N ARG A 20 0.95 -13.73 2.29
CA ARG A 20 1.66 -13.94 3.58
C ARG A 20 2.72 -12.88 3.84
N ALA A 21 3.20 -12.21 2.79
CA ALA A 21 4.23 -11.19 2.91
C ALA A 21 3.65 -9.91 3.54
N PRO A 22 4.41 -9.23 4.42
CA PRO A 22 4.05 -7.91 4.92
C PRO A 22 3.73 -6.94 3.78
N THR A 23 2.54 -6.34 3.85
CA THR A 23 1.99 -5.50 2.78
C THR A 23 1.71 -4.09 3.27
N LEU A 24 2.18 -3.11 2.51
CA LEU A 24 1.85 -1.69 2.69
C LEU A 24 1.05 -1.21 1.48
N LEU A 25 -0.14 -0.70 1.75
CA LEU A 25 -0.99 -0.02 0.77
C LEU A 25 -0.76 1.49 0.92
N ILE A 26 -0.23 2.14 -0.11
CA ILE A 26 -0.05 3.61 -0.15
C ILE A 26 -1.08 4.16 -1.12
N VAL A 27 -1.94 5.07 -0.66
CA VAL A 27 -3.03 5.63 -1.45
C VAL A 27 -3.06 7.15 -1.37
N GLY A 28 -3.46 7.77 -2.48
CA GLY A 28 -3.73 9.20 -2.50
C GLY A 28 -5.02 9.55 -1.77
N GLY A 29 -4.99 10.59 -0.93
CA GLY A 29 -6.14 11.02 -0.14
C GLY A 29 -7.22 11.73 -0.97
N ALA A 30 -6.88 12.26 -2.14
CA ALA A 30 -7.84 12.89 -3.06
C ALA A 30 -8.67 11.85 -3.83
N ASP A 31 -8.23 10.59 -3.83
CA ASP A 31 -8.84 9.49 -4.56
C ASP A 31 -9.72 8.62 -3.66
N ARG A 32 -10.96 9.08 -3.47
CA ARG A 32 -11.91 8.47 -2.53
C ARG A 32 -12.33 7.05 -2.93
N GLU A 33 -12.41 6.77 -4.22
CA GLU A 33 -12.81 5.46 -4.72
C GLU A 33 -11.74 4.42 -4.40
N VAL A 34 -10.49 4.70 -4.73
CA VAL A 34 -9.37 3.82 -4.43
C VAL A 34 -9.10 3.73 -2.94
N LEU A 35 -9.31 4.80 -2.17
CA LEU A 35 -9.23 4.74 -0.72
C LEU A 35 -10.26 3.75 -0.14
N ALA A 36 -11.51 3.81 -0.61
CA ALA A 36 -12.56 2.88 -0.18
C ALA A 36 -12.23 1.43 -0.60
N LEU A 37 -11.71 1.24 -1.81
CA LEU A 37 -11.28 -0.06 -2.30
C LEU A 37 -10.10 -0.61 -1.47
N SER A 38 -9.13 0.23 -1.14
CA SER A 38 -7.93 -0.14 -0.37
C SER A 38 -8.24 -0.49 1.08
N ARG A 39 -9.24 0.16 1.68
CA ARG A 39 -9.78 -0.25 2.98
C ARG A 39 -10.36 -1.67 2.92
N ARG A 40 -11.15 -1.98 1.88
CA ARG A 40 -11.71 -3.33 1.66
C ARG A 40 -10.62 -4.37 1.39
N ALA A 41 -9.58 -4.02 0.62
CA ALA A 41 -8.46 -4.94 0.40
C ALA A 41 -7.66 -5.22 1.68
N ARG A 42 -7.44 -4.20 2.52
CA ARG A 42 -6.82 -4.36 3.85
C ARG A 42 -7.61 -5.35 4.72
N GLU A 43 -8.94 -5.27 4.70
CA GLU A 43 -9.80 -6.21 5.44
C GLU A 43 -9.73 -7.64 4.85
N ALA A 44 -9.50 -7.78 3.54
CA ALA A 44 -9.31 -9.08 2.90
C ALA A 44 -7.91 -9.69 3.09
N LEU A 45 -6.91 -8.88 3.42
CA LEU A 45 -5.52 -9.30 3.70
C LEU A 45 -5.38 -9.86 5.12
N THR A 46 -6.10 -10.93 5.42
CA THR A 46 -6.13 -11.56 6.75
C THR A 46 -4.91 -12.45 7.05
N GLY A 47 -4.15 -12.82 6.02
CA GLY A 47 -3.02 -13.76 6.12
C GLY A 47 -1.66 -13.12 6.41
N CYS A 48 -1.58 -11.80 6.58
CA CYS A 48 -0.31 -11.09 6.75
C CYS A 48 -0.49 -9.78 7.53
N THR A 49 0.61 -9.20 8.01
CA THR A 49 0.63 -7.81 8.48
C THR A 49 0.34 -6.87 7.31
N CYS A 50 -0.74 -6.10 7.42
CA CYS A 50 -1.12 -5.12 6.41
C CYS A 50 -1.30 -3.73 7.01
N ARG A 51 -0.64 -2.73 6.44
CA ARG A 51 -0.80 -1.31 6.79
C ARG A 51 -1.37 -0.52 5.61
N LEU A 52 -2.21 0.46 5.90
CA LEU A 52 -2.72 1.43 4.92
C LEU A 52 -2.19 2.82 5.29
N ALA A 53 -1.48 3.47 4.37
CA ALA A 53 -0.98 4.82 4.50
C ALA A 53 -1.63 5.72 3.45
N VAL A 54 -2.07 6.91 3.87
CA VAL A 54 -2.75 7.89 3.01
C VAL A 54 -1.86 9.10 2.83
N VAL A 55 -1.61 9.51 1.59
CA VAL A 55 -0.89 10.75 1.28
C VAL A 55 -1.89 11.86 0.97
N PRO A 56 -2.01 12.90 1.82
CA PRO A 56 -2.94 13.99 1.60
C PRO A 56 -2.70 14.70 0.26
N GLY A 57 -3.79 15.07 -0.43
CA GLY A 57 -3.71 15.82 -1.68
C GLY A 57 -3.23 15.05 -2.92
N ALA A 58 -2.74 13.81 -2.75
CA ALA A 58 -2.32 12.98 -3.89
C ALA A 58 -3.52 12.30 -4.55
N THR A 59 -3.48 12.19 -5.87
CA THR A 59 -4.36 11.31 -6.65
C THR A 59 -3.65 9.98 -6.95
N HIS A 60 -4.20 9.17 -7.85
CA HIS A 60 -3.72 7.82 -8.19
C HIS A 60 -2.22 7.73 -8.49
N LEU A 61 -1.67 8.74 -9.17
CA LEU A 61 -0.29 8.70 -9.68
C LEU A 61 0.71 9.44 -8.78
N PHE A 62 0.25 10.13 -7.74
CA PHE A 62 1.10 11.00 -6.91
C PHE A 62 1.92 12.02 -7.73
N GLU A 63 1.33 12.51 -8.84
CA GLU A 63 1.97 13.50 -9.72
C GLU A 63 1.89 14.92 -9.15
N GLU A 64 1.01 15.13 -8.16
CA GLU A 64 0.87 16.43 -7.53
C GLU A 64 2.16 16.85 -6.81
N PRO A 65 2.57 18.12 -6.92
CA PRO A 65 3.76 18.62 -6.26
C PRO A 65 3.78 18.27 -4.77
N GLY A 66 4.87 17.63 -4.32
CA GLY A 66 5.07 17.27 -2.92
C GLY A 66 4.39 15.98 -2.46
N THR A 67 3.71 15.23 -3.33
CA THR A 67 3.03 13.98 -2.94
C THR A 67 3.85 12.71 -3.16
N LEU A 68 4.71 12.70 -4.18
CA LEU A 68 5.62 11.59 -4.44
C LEU A 68 6.70 11.39 -3.35
N PRO A 69 7.36 12.44 -2.80
CA PRO A 69 8.39 12.24 -1.79
C PRO A 69 7.88 11.56 -0.50
N PRO A 70 6.71 11.95 0.07
CA PRO A 70 6.10 11.22 1.18
C PRO A 70 5.76 9.76 0.85
N ALA A 71 5.21 9.49 -0.34
CA ALA A 71 4.91 8.12 -0.77
C ALA A 71 6.17 7.26 -0.88
N ALA A 72 7.25 7.81 -1.44
CA ALA A 72 8.54 7.14 -1.55
C ALA A 72 9.18 6.87 -0.18
N ALA A 73 9.09 7.82 0.76
CA ALA A 73 9.58 7.65 2.12
C ALA A 73 8.85 6.50 2.85
N LEU A 74 7.52 6.46 2.75
CA LEU A 74 6.71 5.37 3.31
C LEU A 74 7.09 4.00 2.73
N ALA A 75 7.31 3.93 1.41
CA ALA A 75 7.73 2.70 0.76
C ALA A 75 9.12 2.24 1.22
N ARG A 76 10.09 3.18 1.26
CA ARG A 76 11.45 2.93 1.77
C ARG A 76 11.41 2.39 3.19
N ASP A 77 10.72 3.07 4.09
CA ASP A 77 10.68 2.72 5.51
C ASP A 77 10.08 1.33 5.72
N TRP A 78 9.04 0.98 4.96
CA TRP A 78 8.46 -0.36 4.97
C TRP A 78 9.45 -1.44 4.54
N PHE A 79 10.23 -1.18 3.48
CA PHE A 79 11.26 -2.11 3.03
C PHE A 79 12.39 -2.24 4.04
N VAL A 80 12.85 -1.14 4.64
CA VAL A 80 13.88 -1.20 5.70
C VAL A 80 13.39 -2.02 6.88
N GLU A 81 12.15 -1.80 7.33
CA GLU A 81 11.56 -2.52 8.46
C GLU A 81 11.41 -4.04 8.20
N HIS A 82 10.99 -4.43 6.99
CA HIS A 82 10.62 -5.83 6.71
C HIS A 82 11.64 -6.62 5.90
N LEU A 83 12.58 -5.97 5.21
CA LEU A 83 13.67 -6.60 4.46
C LEU A 83 15.05 -6.32 5.08
N GLY A 84 15.19 -5.24 5.86
CA GLY A 84 16.45 -4.88 6.51
C GLY A 84 16.88 -5.82 7.64
N ALA A 85 15.96 -6.64 8.17
CA ALA A 85 16.28 -7.70 9.13
C ALA A 85 16.84 -8.99 8.47
N SER A 86 16.84 -9.10 7.14
CA SER A 86 17.47 -10.23 6.43
C SER A 86 18.95 -9.99 6.08
N ALA A 87 19.58 -9.00 6.72
CA ALA A 87 21.03 -8.84 6.73
C ALA A 87 21.56 -9.13 8.15
N THR A 88 21.39 -10.37 8.61
CA THR A 88 22.25 -10.93 9.66
C THR A 88 22.74 -12.28 9.18
N ALA A 89 24.07 -12.34 8.98
CA ALA A 89 25.01 -13.45 8.85
C ALA A 89 24.48 -14.88 8.62
#